data_AF-T1C7R2-F1
#
_entry.id   AF-T1C7R2-F1
#
_cell.length_a   1.000
_cell.length_b   1.000
_cell.length_c   1.000
_cell.angle_alpha   90.00
_cell.angle_beta   90.00
_cell.angle_gamma   90.00
#
_symmetry.space_group_name_H-M   'P 1'
#
loop_
_entity.id
_entity.type
_entity.pdbx_description
1 polymer ?
#
loop_
_entity_poly.entity_id
_entity_poly.type
_entity_poly.pdbx_seq_one_letter_code
_entity_poly.pdbx_strand_id
1 'polypeptide(L)'
;MLRLLTAFRSRGHLAADLDPLNRATKPAAPDLDPAYHGLDPGDMDTSFDTGSYAGGVQRMPLGRFVERLRRTYTGTIGAEFMHIADHNQRRWLQTRLEQAVGNFLSEPAQRLRVLDRLTAAEGLERYLHTKYVGQKRFSLEGGESLIPLLDTLIDDCGRNSVREMVIGMAHRGRLNVLINTLGKPSRLLFDEFEGKFEHADDPAHSGDVKYHMGFSADVRTAGGPIHIALAFNPSHLEIVNPMVLGSVRARQTRRGDNDRREVLPADPRRRGTGQPGRQRRAVQSFANARLWRWRHRARGDQQPDRLHHFAPG
;
A
#
# COMPACT_ATOMS: atom_id res chain seq x y z
N MET A 1 14.74 28.16 -8.18
CA MET A 1 13.90 27.44 -7.19
C MET A 1 12.82 26.53 -7.79
N LEU A 2 11.89 27.01 -8.62
CA LEU A 2 10.81 26.14 -9.18
C LEU A 2 11.33 24.97 -10.03
N ARG A 3 12.40 25.18 -10.80
CA ARG A 3 13.08 24.11 -11.56
C ARG A 3 13.63 23.01 -10.65
N LEU A 4 14.23 23.40 -9.51
CA LEU A 4 14.70 22.49 -8.47
C LEU A 4 13.55 21.67 -7.86
N LEU A 5 12.43 22.32 -7.49
CA LEU A 5 11.23 21.63 -7.01
C LEU A 5 10.73 20.58 -8.02
N THR A 6 10.66 20.94 -9.30
CA THR A 6 10.25 20.01 -10.36
C THR A 6 11.24 18.84 -10.47
N ALA A 7 12.55 19.08 -10.40
CA ALA A 7 13.57 18.03 -10.42
C ALA A 7 13.38 17.02 -9.27
N PHE A 8 13.16 17.49 -8.04
CA PHE A 8 12.85 16.62 -6.90
C PHE A 8 11.57 15.81 -7.10
N ARG A 9 10.49 16.43 -7.60
CA ARG A 9 9.22 15.73 -7.89
C ARG A 9 9.38 14.65 -8.96
N SER A 10 10.19 14.90 -9.99
CA SER A 10 10.35 13.97 -11.12
C SER A 10 11.39 12.89 -10.87
N ARG A 11 12.50 13.23 -10.20
CA ARG A 11 13.72 12.43 -10.15
C ARG A 11 14.28 12.21 -8.75
N GLY A 12 13.65 12.76 -7.71
CA GLY A 12 14.10 12.56 -6.32
C GLY A 12 14.20 11.07 -5.94
N HIS A 13 13.32 10.23 -6.50
CA HIS A 13 13.36 8.77 -6.30
C HIS A 13 14.69 8.11 -6.68
N LEU A 14 15.47 8.69 -7.61
CA LEU A 14 16.80 8.18 -7.99
C LEU A 14 17.83 8.32 -6.86
N ALA A 15 17.66 9.32 -5.99
CA ALA A 15 18.53 9.58 -4.85
C ALA A 15 17.96 9.05 -3.53
N ALA A 16 16.76 8.43 -3.56
CA ALA A 16 16.10 7.90 -2.38
C ALA A 16 16.88 6.73 -1.76
N ASP A 17 16.70 6.54 -0.46
CA ASP A 17 17.35 5.52 0.33
C ASP A 17 16.48 4.27 0.44
N LEU A 18 16.52 3.44 -0.61
CA LEU A 18 15.58 2.33 -0.80
C LEU A 18 16.19 0.95 -0.51
N ASP A 19 17.51 0.84 -0.52
CA ASP A 19 18.21 -0.44 -0.33
C ASP A 19 18.60 -0.61 1.15
N PRO A 20 17.90 -1.46 1.92
CA PRO A 20 18.22 -1.68 3.33
C PRO A 20 19.61 -2.31 3.55
N LEU A 21 20.22 -2.90 2.51
CA LEU A 21 21.56 -3.48 2.57
C LEU A 21 22.65 -2.51 2.07
N ASN A 22 22.26 -1.35 1.54
CA ASN A 22 23.15 -0.33 1.00
C ASN A 22 24.21 -0.87 0.00
N ARG A 23 23.79 -1.80 -0.87
CA ARG A 23 24.63 -2.44 -1.90
C ARG A 23 24.44 -1.81 -3.28
N ALA A 24 23.27 -1.24 -3.55
CA ALA A 24 22.96 -0.61 -4.82
C ALA A 24 23.67 0.75 -4.97
N THR A 25 24.38 0.93 -6.09
CA THR A 25 24.89 2.25 -6.47
C THR A 25 23.75 3.14 -6.94
N LYS A 26 23.58 4.31 -6.31
CA LYS A 26 22.55 5.27 -6.70
C LYS A 26 22.89 5.91 -8.05
N PRO A 27 21.93 6.02 -8.99
CA PRO A 27 22.14 6.75 -10.24
C PRO A 27 22.50 8.21 -9.97
N ALA A 28 23.31 8.81 -10.84
CA ALA A 28 23.62 10.23 -10.75
C ALA A 28 22.35 11.08 -10.99
N ALA A 29 22.08 12.02 -10.09
CA ALA A 29 20.99 12.97 -10.17
C ALA A 29 21.52 14.41 -9.91
N PRO A 30 22.37 14.94 -10.82
CA PRO A 30 23.02 16.25 -10.62
C PRO A 30 22.00 17.40 -10.54
N ASP A 31 20.85 17.23 -11.17
CA ASP A 31 19.73 18.19 -11.16
C ASP A 31 18.99 18.28 -9.81
N LEU A 32 19.36 17.47 -8.81
CA LEU A 32 18.91 17.64 -7.42
C LEU A 32 19.83 18.58 -6.60
N ASP A 33 21.00 18.93 -7.13
CA ASP A 33 21.89 19.91 -6.54
C ASP A 33 21.40 21.34 -6.86
N PRO A 34 21.19 22.22 -5.87
CA PRO A 34 20.92 23.64 -6.12
C PRO A 34 21.89 24.31 -7.09
N ALA A 35 23.18 23.95 -7.06
CA ALA A 35 24.20 24.53 -7.93
C ALA A 35 23.92 24.25 -9.43
N TYR A 36 23.31 23.11 -9.77
CA TYR A 36 22.89 22.79 -11.14
C TYR A 36 21.87 23.81 -11.69
N HIS A 37 21.13 24.48 -10.80
CA HIS A 37 20.13 25.49 -11.16
C HIS A 37 20.64 26.92 -10.98
N GLY A 38 21.96 27.11 -10.81
CA GLY A 38 22.59 28.42 -10.60
C GLY A 38 22.23 29.05 -9.25
N LEU A 39 22.05 28.23 -8.21
CA LEU A 39 21.85 28.68 -6.84
C LEU A 39 23.12 28.41 -6.04
N ASP A 40 23.77 29.48 -5.60
CA ASP A 40 25.07 29.40 -4.95
C ASP A 40 24.92 29.12 -3.44
N PRO A 41 25.98 28.67 -2.75
CA PRO A 41 25.96 28.51 -1.30
C PRO A 41 25.55 29.79 -0.54
N GLY A 42 25.84 30.97 -1.10
CA GLY A 42 25.42 32.26 -0.53
C GLY A 42 23.91 32.50 -0.53
N ASP A 43 23.15 31.77 -1.36
CA ASP A 43 21.69 31.91 -1.46
C ASP A 43 20.93 31.11 -0.40
N MET A 44 21.62 30.26 0.39
CA MET A 44 20.97 29.30 1.29
C MET A 44 20.10 29.97 2.37
N ASP A 45 20.53 31.14 2.86
CA ASP A 45 19.80 31.91 3.87
C ASP A 45 18.78 32.89 3.24
N THR A 46 18.84 33.07 1.92
CA THR A 46 17.92 33.95 1.19
C THR A 46 16.53 33.32 1.11
N SER A 47 15.51 34.12 1.46
CA SER A 47 14.11 33.67 1.49
C SER A 47 13.40 33.86 0.16
N PHE A 48 12.99 32.75 -0.45
CA PHE A 48 12.31 32.71 -1.75
C PHE A 48 10.85 32.29 -1.62
N ASP A 49 10.06 32.60 -2.65
CA ASP A 49 8.70 32.11 -2.82
C ASP A 49 8.70 30.64 -3.28
N THR A 50 7.94 29.79 -2.56
CA THR A 50 7.92 28.34 -2.80
C THR A 50 6.96 27.91 -3.93
N GLY A 51 6.19 28.87 -4.47
CA GLY A 51 5.25 28.73 -5.57
C GLY A 51 4.29 27.56 -5.41
N SER A 52 4.44 26.54 -6.26
CA SER A 52 3.52 25.39 -6.27
C SER A 52 3.79 24.35 -5.18
N TYR A 53 4.73 24.57 -4.27
CA TYR A 53 4.99 23.68 -3.15
C TYR A 53 3.77 23.58 -2.22
N ALA A 54 3.36 22.37 -1.89
CA ALA A 54 2.14 22.08 -1.13
C ALA A 54 2.40 21.88 0.37
N GLY A 55 3.62 22.10 0.86
CA GLY A 55 3.99 21.96 2.27
C GLY A 55 3.56 23.10 3.19
N GLY A 56 2.69 24.00 2.72
CA GLY A 56 1.95 24.97 3.54
C GLY A 56 2.68 26.25 3.93
N VAL A 57 3.85 26.54 3.35
CA VAL A 57 4.66 27.73 3.68
C VAL A 57 4.95 28.51 2.40
N GLN A 58 4.51 29.76 2.32
CA GLN A 58 4.63 30.57 1.08
C GLN A 58 6.06 31.01 0.79
N ARG A 59 6.82 31.43 1.81
CA ARG A 59 8.24 31.82 1.67
C ARG A 59 9.11 31.14 2.71
N MET A 60 10.30 30.69 2.32
CA MET A 60 11.31 30.14 3.25
C MET A 60 12.73 30.27 2.69
N PRO A 61 13.76 30.20 3.56
CA PRO A 61 15.16 30.10 3.13
C PRO A 61 15.38 28.93 2.18
N LEU A 62 16.24 29.10 1.17
CA LEU A 62 16.56 28.06 0.20
C LEU A 62 17.07 26.79 0.88
N GLY A 63 17.96 26.90 1.88
CA GLY A 63 18.50 25.76 2.61
C GLY A 63 17.39 24.92 3.26
N ARG A 64 16.44 25.58 3.93
CA ARG A 64 15.27 24.92 4.53
C ARG A 64 14.38 24.28 3.47
N PHE A 65 14.22 24.91 2.31
CA PHE A 65 13.45 24.36 1.21
C PHE A 65 14.07 23.07 0.68
N VAL A 66 15.38 23.08 0.41
CA VAL A 66 16.13 21.91 -0.06
C VAL A 66 16.07 20.77 0.95
N GLU A 67 16.21 21.06 2.23
CA GLU A 67 16.07 20.07 3.31
C GLU A 67 14.70 19.39 3.27
N ARG A 68 13.61 20.17 3.16
CA ARG A 68 12.25 19.63 3.08
C ARG A 68 12.05 18.78 1.82
N LEU A 69 12.61 19.18 0.68
CA LEU A 69 12.54 18.39 -0.55
C LEU A 69 13.30 17.07 -0.44
N ARG A 70 14.51 17.08 0.14
CA ARG A 70 15.28 15.87 0.41
C ARG A 70 14.52 14.92 1.33
N ARG A 71 13.98 15.41 2.46
CA ARG A 71 13.16 14.59 3.37
C ARG A 71 11.91 14.01 2.68
N THR A 72 11.30 14.76 1.76
CA THR A 72 10.08 14.34 1.07
C THR A 72 10.33 13.32 -0.05
N TYR A 73 11.36 13.53 -0.86
CA TYR A 73 11.53 12.83 -2.14
C TYR A 73 12.79 11.96 -2.23
N THR A 74 13.73 12.10 -1.29
CA THR A 74 15.00 11.35 -1.26
C THR A 74 15.22 10.62 0.08
N GLY A 75 14.19 10.51 0.91
CA GLY A 75 14.23 9.72 2.14
C GLY A 75 14.07 8.22 1.86
N THR A 76 13.43 7.50 2.78
CA THR A 76 13.18 6.04 2.66
C THR A 76 12.00 5.68 1.74
N ILE A 77 11.44 6.66 1.03
CA ILE A 77 10.34 6.50 0.08
C ILE A 77 10.72 7.15 -1.24
N GLY A 78 10.73 6.35 -2.31
CA GLY A 78 10.94 6.79 -3.68
C GLY A 78 9.59 7.04 -4.37
N ALA A 79 9.23 8.30 -4.56
CA ALA A 79 7.94 8.65 -5.17
C ALA A 79 8.06 8.83 -6.69
N GLU A 80 7.44 7.93 -7.45
CA GLU A 80 7.29 8.03 -8.90
C GLU A 80 5.85 8.33 -9.29
N PHE A 81 5.57 9.58 -9.64
CA PHE A 81 4.19 9.99 -9.96
C PHE A 81 4.06 11.07 -11.03
N MET A 82 5.15 11.76 -11.38
CA MET A 82 5.09 12.86 -12.35
C MET A 82 4.71 12.42 -13.77
N HIS A 83 4.83 11.12 -14.07
CA HIS A 83 4.38 10.50 -15.32
C HIS A 83 2.84 10.40 -15.43
N ILE A 84 2.08 10.62 -14.35
CA ILE A 84 0.62 10.57 -14.36
C ILE A 84 0.06 11.76 -15.14
N ALA A 85 -0.73 11.51 -16.19
CA ALA A 85 -1.29 12.57 -17.03
C ALA A 85 -2.28 13.48 -16.27
N ASP A 86 -3.14 12.89 -15.42
CA ASP A 86 -4.17 13.62 -14.67
C ASP A 86 -3.54 14.59 -13.66
N HIS A 87 -3.79 15.89 -13.86
CA HIS A 87 -3.30 16.96 -13.00
C HIS A 87 -3.76 16.81 -11.55
N ASN A 88 -5.04 16.46 -11.32
CA ASN A 88 -5.60 16.36 -9.99
C ASN A 88 -4.97 15.21 -9.20
N GLN A 89 -4.66 14.10 -9.87
CA GLN A 89 -3.94 12.97 -9.26
C GLN A 89 -2.53 13.36 -8.84
N ARG A 90 -1.79 14.05 -9.72
CA ARG A 90 -0.46 14.57 -9.37
C ARG A 90 -0.53 15.56 -8.21
N ARG A 91 -1.48 16.50 -8.23
CA ARG A 91 -1.63 17.50 -7.17
C ARG A 91 -1.99 16.86 -5.83
N TRP A 92 -2.83 15.83 -5.84
CA TRP A 92 -3.18 15.07 -4.64
C TRP A 92 -1.94 14.39 -4.02
N LEU A 93 -1.11 13.74 -4.85
CA LEU A 93 0.14 13.11 -4.39
C LEU A 93 1.14 14.14 -3.86
N GLN A 94 1.36 15.24 -4.59
CA GLN A 94 2.22 16.35 -4.15
C GLN A 94 1.80 16.86 -2.77
N THR A 95 0.50 17.11 -2.59
CA THR A 95 -0.04 17.61 -1.32
C THR A 95 0.23 16.63 -0.18
N ARG A 96 -0.04 15.34 -0.37
CA ARG A 96 0.18 14.33 0.68
C ARG A 96 1.65 14.17 1.04
N LEU A 97 2.55 14.14 0.06
CA LEU A 97 3.98 13.96 0.28
C LEU A 97 4.60 15.21 0.93
N GLU A 98 4.32 16.39 0.38
CA GLU A 98 4.96 17.65 0.78
C GLU A 98 4.45 18.19 2.12
N GLN A 99 3.22 17.84 2.52
CA GLN A 99 2.71 18.12 3.87
C GLN A 99 3.34 17.20 4.92
N ALA A 100 3.60 15.93 4.58
CA ALA A 100 4.21 14.97 5.51
C ALA A 100 5.70 15.24 5.74
N VAL A 101 6.41 15.78 4.74
CA VAL A 101 7.86 16.07 4.82
C VAL A 101 8.68 14.85 5.28
N GLY A 102 8.31 13.66 4.79
CA GLY A 102 8.94 12.39 5.16
C GLY A 102 8.49 11.80 6.50
N ASN A 103 7.66 12.49 7.30
CA ASN A 103 7.14 11.97 8.56
C ASN A 103 5.72 11.42 8.40
N PHE A 104 5.60 10.11 8.15
CA PHE A 104 4.31 9.41 7.99
C PHE A 104 3.84 8.68 9.25
N LEU A 105 4.68 8.61 10.28
CA LEU A 105 4.40 7.93 11.56
C LEU A 105 4.59 8.92 12.71
N SER A 106 3.74 9.95 12.76
CA SER A 106 3.81 10.99 13.80
C SER A 106 3.34 10.47 15.17
N GLU A 107 2.35 9.59 15.19
CA GLU A 107 1.69 9.16 16.42
C GLU A 107 2.46 8.03 17.13
N PRO A 108 2.79 8.17 18.43
CA PRO A 108 3.48 7.14 19.20
C PRO A 108 2.75 5.79 19.20
N ALA A 109 1.41 5.80 19.28
CA ALA A 109 0.60 4.59 19.26
C ALA A 109 0.73 3.81 17.93
N GLN A 110 0.87 4.52 16.80
CA GLN A 110 1.10 3.88 15.50
C GLN A 110 2.48 3.21 15.45
N ARG A 111 3.51 3.86 16.00
CA ARG A 111 4.86 3.28 16.08
C ARG A 111 4.90 2.00 16.91
N LEU A 112 4.22 2.00 18.06
CA LEU A 112 4.09 0.81 18.91
C LEU A 112 3.36 -0.33 18.19
N ARG A 113 2.27 -0.01 17.46
CA ARG A 113 1.55 -1.02 16.67
C ARG A 113 2.43 -1.61 15.57
N VAL A 114 3.18 -0.78 14.84
CA VAL A 114 4.11 -1.26 13.81
C VAL A 114 5.17 -2.19 14.43
N LEU A 115 5.76 -1.81 15.56
CA LEU A 115 6.74 -2.63 16.27
C LEU A 115 6.15 -3.98 16.72
N ASP A 116 4.94 -3.97 17.29
CA ASP A 116 4.23 -5.18 17.71
C ASP A 116 3.99 -6.13 16.52
N ARG A 117 3.51 -5.61 15.38
CA ARG A 117 3.30 -6.39 14.16
C ARG A 117 4.61 -6.95 13.59
N LEU A 118 5.71 -6.18 13.63
CA LEU A 118 7.04 -6.67 13.22
C LEU A 118 7.54 -7.78 14.15
N THR A 119 7.38 -7.62 15.46
CA THR A 119 7.78 -8.61 16.46
C THR A 119 7.01 -9.92 16.27
N ALA A 120 5.70 -9.85 16.02
CA ALA A 120 4.89 -11.03 15.71
C ALA A 120 5.34 -11.70 14.41
N ALA A 121 5.68 -10.92 13.38
CA ALA A 121 6.16 -11.42 12.10
C ALA A 121 7.48 -12.19 12.26
N GLU A 122 8.49 -11.58 12.89
CA GLU A 122 9.80 -12.19 13.13
C GLU A 122 9.69 -13.40 14.07
N GLY A 123 8.92 -13.28 15.15
CA GLY A 123 8.74 -14.34 16.15
C GLY A 123 8.20 -15.63 15.55
N LEU A 124 7.22 -15.54 14.64
CA LEU A 124 6.71 -16.70 13.92
C LEU A 124 7.77 -17.34 13.03
N GLU A 125 8.52 -16.54 12.26
CA GLU A 125 9.55 -17.07 11.36
C GLU A 125 10.67 -17.79 12.13
N ARG A 126 11.12 -17.19 13.24
CA ARG A 126 12.13 -17.80 14.14
C ARG A 126 11.63 -19.09 14.75
N TYR A 127 10.38 -19.14 15.20
CA TYR A 127 9.78 -20.36 15.75
C TYR A 127 9.74 -21.47 14.71
N LEU A 128 9.23 -21.19 13.50
CA LEU A 128 9.16 -22.17 12.42
C LEU A 128 10.55 -22.64 11.99
N HIS A 129 11.54 -21.74 11.97
CA HIS A 129 12.92 -22.08 11.64
C HIS A 129 13.53 -23.07 12.64
N THR A 130 13.35 -22.83 13.94
CA THR A 130 13.90 -23.67 15.00
C THR A 130 13.20 -25.03 15.09
N LYS A 131 11.87 -25.05 14.98
CA LYS A 131 11.08 -26.28 15.19
C LYS A 131 11.04 -27.20 13.97
N TYR A 132 10.95 -26.65 12.77
CA TYR A 132 10.74 -27.42 11.53
C TYR A 132 11.93 -27.26 10.58
N VAL A 133 13.11 -27.65 11.06
CA VAL A 133 14.37 -27.59 10.31
C VAL A 133 14.27 -28.38 9.01
N GLY A 134 14.74 -27.79 7.90
CA GLY A 134 14.74 -28.44 6.58
C GLY A 134 13.39 -28.45 5.85
N GLN A 135 12.28 -28.07 6.49
CA GLN A 135 10.99 -27.96 5.81
C GLN A 135 10.87 -26.64 5.03
N LYS A 136 10.37 -26.73 3.78
CA LYS A 136 10.11 -25.55 2.95
C LYS A 136 8.95 -24.72 3.52
N ARG A 137 9.25 -23.48 3.93
CA ARG A 137 8.27 -22.51 4.49
C ARG A 137 8.12 -21.20 3.71
N PHE A 138 9.02 -20.92 2.75
CA PHE A 138 9.10 -19.64 2.04
C PHE A 138 9.09 -18.43 3.00
N SER A 139 10.09 -18.40 3.90
CA SER A 139 10.28 -17.40 4.96
C SER A 139 10.03 -15.95 4.52
N LEU A 140 9.32 -15.18 5.34
CA LEU A 140 9.20 -13.72 5.16
C LEU A 140 10.47 -12.96 5.58
N GLU A 141 11.50 -13.61 6.13
CA GLU A 141 12.71 -12.94 6.64
C GLU A 141 13.28 -11.89 5.67
N GLY A 142 13.59 -10.72 6.22
CA GLY A 142 14.01 -9.51 5.51
C GLY A 142 12.87 -8.73 4.82
N GLY A 143 11.63 -9.22 4.89
CA GLY A 143 10.42 -8.60 4.32
C GLY A 143 9.27 -8.49 5.32
N GLU A 144 9.57 -8.52 6.62
CA GLU A 144 8.63 -8.51 7.74
C GLU A 144 7.72 -7.28 7.72
N SER A 145 8.19 -6.17 7.12
CA SER A 145 7.42 -4.94 6.89
C SER A 145 6.13 -5.15 6.10
N LEU A 146 5.97 -6.29 5.41
CA LEU A 146 4.71 -6.69 4.79
C LEU A 146 3.56 -6.81 5.80
N ILE A 147 3.82 -7.31 7.01
CA ILE A 147 2.78 -7.50 8.03
C ILE A 147 2.21 -6.17 8.55
N PRO A 148 3.01 -5.20 9.04
CA PRO A 148 2.49 -3.88 9.41
C PRO A 148 1.92 -3.09 8.22
N LEU A 149 2.42 -3.31 6.98
CA LEU A 149 1.84 -2.74 5.77
C LEU A 149 0.38 -3.21 5.59
N LEU A 150 0.14 -4.53 5.61
CA LEU A 150 -1.20 -5.09 5.45
C LEU A 150 -2.11 -4.70 6.62
N ASP A 151 -1.60 -4.72 7.85
CA ASP A 151 -2.34 -4.30 9.04
C ASP A 151 -2.81 -2.84 8.93
N THR A 152 -1.93 -1.93 8.51
CA THR A 152 -2.27 -0.52 8.27
C THR A 152 -3.27 -0.38 7.12
N LEU A 153 -3.07 -1.11 6.02
CA LEU A 153 -3.95 -1.08 4.85
C LEU A 153 -5.37 -1.53 5.18
N ILE A 154 -5.51 -2.64 5.92
CA ILE A 154 -6.79 -3.21 6.33
C ILE A 154 -7.52 -2.24 7.26
N ASP A 155 -6.82 -1.68 8.24
CA ASP A 155 -7.40 -0.71 9.16
C ASP A 155 -7.86 0.57 8.44
N ASP A 156 -7.06 1.07 7.48
CA ASP A 156 -7.46 2.19 6.63
C ASP A 156 -8.64 1.87 5.72
N CYS A 157 -8.73 0.64 5.19
CA CYS A 157 -9.91 0.19 4.45
C CYS A 157 -11.16 0.23 5.34
N GLY A 158 -11.03 -0.20 6.61
CA GLY A 158 -12.12 -0.20 7.59
C GLY A 158 -12.65 1.21 7.86
N ARG A 159 -11.74 2.15 8.12
CA ARG A 159 -12.07 3.58 8.27
C ARG A 159 -12.75 4.18 7.03
N ASN A 160 -12.53 3.58 5.85
CA ASN A 160 -13.10 4.05 4.59
C ASN A 160 -14.35 3.25 4.16
N SER A 161 -14.94 2.47 5.08
CA SER A 161 -16.17 1.70 4.87
C SER A 161 -16.07 0.62 3.80
N VAL A 162 -14.86 0.12 3.54
CA VAL A 162 -14.66 -1.11 2.75
C VAL A 162 -15.21 -2.27 3.57
N ARG A 163 -15.99 -3.16 2.94
CA ARG A 163 -16.59 -4.32 3.60
C ARG A 163 -15.84 -5.61 3.31
N GLU A 164 -15.24 -5.72 2.13
CA GLU A 164 -14.52 -6.92 1.72
C GLU A 164 -13.17 -6.61 1.06
N MET A 165 -12.18 -7.44 1.35
CA MET A 165 -10.88 -7.42 0.68
C MET A 165 -10.53 -8.81 0.17
N VAL A 166 -10.10 -8.91 -1.08
CA VAL A 166 -9.57 -10.16 -1.64
C VAL A 166 -8.08 -10.00 -1.88
N ILE A 167 -7.27 -10.81 -1.21
CA ILE A 167 -5.81 -10.79 -1.29
C ILE A 167 -5.34 -11.88 -2.26
N GLY A 168 -4.54 -11.51 -3.26
CA GLY A 168 -3.72 -12.43 -4.05
C GLY A 168 -2.26 -12.27 -3.65
N MET A 169 -1.55 -13.37 -3.40
CA MET A 169 -0.11 -13.33 -3.14
C MET A 169 0.58 -14.63 -3.53
N ALA A 170 1.87 -14.53 -3.85
CA ALA A 170 2.77 -15.65 -4.03
C ALA A 170 3.15 -16.33 -2.69
N HIS A 171 4.06 -17.33 -2.74
CA HIS A 171 4.38 -18.20 -1.61
C HIS A 171 5.09 -17.52 -0.43
N ARG A 172 6.03 -16.59 -0.70
CA ARG A 172 6.88 -16.04 0.37
C ARG A 172 6.06 -15.26 1.41
N GLY A 173 6.28 -15.54 2.68
CA GLY A 173 5.54 -14.96 3.79
C GLY A 173 4.05 -15.27 3.85
N ARG A 174 3.55 -16.21 3.03
CA ARG A 174 2.11 -16.55 3.04
C ARG A 174 1.67 -17.12 4.39
N LEU A 175 2.48 -17.98 5.01
CA LEU A 175 2.20 -18.51 6.35
C LEU A 175 2.13 -17.39 7.38
N ASN A 176 2.99 -16.38 7.24
CA ASN A 176 2.99 -15.21 8.09
C ASN A 176 1.70 -14.39 7.94
N VAL A 177 1.26 -14.13 6.71
CA VAL A 177 -0.01 -13.45 6.44
C VAL A 177 -1.21 -14.25 6.97
N LEU A 178 -1.22 -15.57 6.80
CA LEU A 178 -2.29 -16.44 7.32
C LEU A 178 -2.44 -16.30 8.84
N ILE A 179 -1.34 -16.34 9.59
CA ILE A 179 -1.36 -16.26 11.06
C ILE A 179 -1.54 -14.81 11.53
N ASN A 180 -0.63 -13.92 11.14
CA ASN A 180 -0.49 -12.59 11.74
C ASN A 180 -1.40 -11.52 11.10
N THR A 181 -2.04 -11.81 9.96
CA THR A 181 -3.01 -10.91 9.31
C THR A 181 -4.44 -11.48 9.36
N LEU A 182 -4.62 -12.75 9.01
CA LEU A 182 -5.95 -13.37 8.92
C LEU A 182 -6.36 -14.13 10.18
N GLY A 183 -5.46 -14.29 11.15
CA GLY A 183 -5.78 -14.97 12.41
C GLY A 183 -6.06 -16.47 12.25
N LYS A 184 -5.50 -17.12 11.21
CA LYS A 184 -5.56 -18.58 11.10
C LYS A 184 -5.00 -19.17 12.41
N PRO A 185 -5.72 -20.07 13.10
CA PRO A 185 -5.21 -20.67 14.32
C PRO A 185 -3.85 -21.34 14.09
N SER A 186 -2.86 -20.98 14.92
CA SER A 186 -1.50 -21.52 14.82
C SER A 186 -1.45 -23.04 14.92
N ARG A 187 -2.34 -23.63 15.71
CA ARG A 187 -2.52 -25.09 15.81
C ARG A 187 -2.73 -25.73 14.43
N LEU A 188 -3.62 -25.19 13.60
CA LEU A 188 -3.88 -25.73 12.26
C LEU A 188 -2.64 -25.69 11.38
N LEU A 189 -1.86 -24.60 11.46
CA LEU A 189 -0.60 -24.51 10.75
C LEU A 189 0.39 -25.58 11.23
N PHE A 190 0.52 -25.79 12.54
CA PHE A 190 1.43 -26.79 13.09
C PHE A 190 1.03 -28.22 12.75
N ASP A 191 -0.28 -28.51 12.75
CA ASP A 191 -0.82 -29.79 12.28
C ASP A 191 -0.41 -30.04 10.80
N GLU A 192 -0.48 -29.02 9.93
CA GLU A 192 0.02 -29.09 8.53
C GLU A 192 1.55 -29.27 8.42
N PHE A 193 2.32 -28.91 9.44
CA PHE A 193 3.76 -29.20 9.52
C PHE A 193 4.06 -30.61 10.04
N GLU A 194 3.14 -31.19 10.80
CA GLU A 194 3.21 -32.56 11.32
C GLU A 194 2.57 -33.60 10.39
N GLY A 195 2.03 -33.16 9.24
CA GLY A 195 1.36 -34.03 8.26
C GLY A 195 -0.05 -34.44 8.66
N LYS A 196 -0.65 -33.75 9.64
CA LYS A 196 -2.02 -33.96 10.09
C LYS A 196 -2.94 -33.06 9.26
N PHE A 197 -3.65 -33.65 8.31
CA PHE A 197 -4.59 -32.95 7.45
C PHE A 197 -6.03 -33.37 7.78
N GLU A 198 -6.96 -32.43 7.65
CA GLU A 198 -8.39 -32.76 7.62
C GLU A 198 -8.66 -33.62 6.36
N HIS A 199 -9.45 -34.68 6.50
CA HIS A 199 -9.83 -35.57 5.39
C HIS A 199 -8.70 -36.38 4.74
N ALA A 200 -7.67 -36.80 5.50
CA ALA A 200 -6.57 -37.62 4.98
C ALA A 200 -7.03 -38.92 4.28
N ASP A 201 -8.20 -39.45 4.65
CA ASP A 201 -8.76 -40.70 4.13
C ASP A 201 -9.80 -40.50 3.02
N ASP A 202 -10.07 -39.26 2.57
CA ASP A 202 -11.03 -38.97 1.50
C ASP A 202 -10.34 -38.97 0.11
N PRO A 203 -10.59 -39.95 -0.77
CA PRO A 203 -9.99 -40.00 -2.11
C PRO A 203 -10.35 -38.82 -3.00
N ALA A 204 -11.43 -38.09 -2.71
CA ALA A 204 -11.82 -36.88 -3.42
C ALA A 204 -10.96 -35.66 -3.03
N HIS A 205 -10.13 -35.77 -1.99
CA HIS A 205 -9.31 -34.70 -1.46
C HIS A 205 -7.82 -34.92 -1.80
N SER A 206 -7.39 -34.52 -3.00
CA SER A 206 -5.97 -34.61 -3.39
C SER A 206 -5.05 -33.68 -2.58
N GLY A 207 -5.64 -32.70 -1.88
CA GLY A 207 -4.93 -31.66 -1.13
C GLY A 207 -4.07 -30.74 -2.02
N ASP A 208 -3.40 -29.78 -1.37
CA ASP A 208 -2.30 -29.01 -1.93
C ASP A 208 -1.33 -28.66 -0.79
N VAL A 209 -0.14 -28.18 -1.11
CA VAL A 209 0.82 -27.74 -0.10
C VAL A 209 0.28 -26.56 0.71
N LYS A 210 0.59 -26.52 2.01
CA LYS A 210 0.11 -25.51 3.00
C LYS A 210 0.21 -24.05 2.56
N TYR A 211 1.16 -23.72 1.69
CA TYR A 211 1.37 -22.37 1.16
C TYR A 211 0.66 -22.10 -0.19
N HIS A 212 -0.26 -22.96 -0.63
CA HIS A 212 -1.22 -22.71 -1.73
C HIS A 212 -2.66 -22.53 -1.22
N MET A 213 -2.96 -23.04 -0.03
CA MET A 213 -4.29 -23.00 0.56
C MET A 213 -4.75 -21.57 0.84
N GLY A 214 -5.96 -21.25 0.39
CA GLY A 214 -6.65 -20.00 0.71
C GLY A 214 -7.18 -19.99 2.14
N PHE A 215 -7.65 -18.84 2.59
CA PHE A 215 -8.28 -18.68 3.90
C PHE A 215 -9.18 -17.46 3.89
N SER A 216 -10.24 -17.46 4.70
CA SER A 216 -11.11 -16.30 4.85
C SER A 216 -11.42 -16.06 6.32
N ALA A 217 -11.41 -14.79 6.73
CA ALA A 217 -11.71 -14.39 8.09
C ALA A 217 -12.28 -12.97 8.11
N ASP A 218 -13.11 -12.69 9.12
CA ASP A 218 -13.52 -11.33 9.43
C ASP A 218 -12.48 -10.70 10.37
N VAL A 219 -11.81 -9.64 9.91
CA VAL A 219 -10.78 -8.93 10.66
C VAL A 219 -11.37 -7.64 11.23
N ARG A 220 -11.21 -7.45 12.55
CA ARG A 220 -11.68 -6.24 13.24
C ARG A 220 -10.81 -5.04 12.90
N THR A 221 -11.43 -3.91 12.58
CA THR A 221 -10.76 -2.62 12.38
C THR A 221 -11.44 -1.52 13.19
N ALA A 222 -10.82 -0.34 13.28
CA ALA A 222 -11.44 0.81 13.93
C ALA A 222 -12.76 1.26 13.28
N GLY A 223 -12.97 0.98 11.99
CA GLY A 223 -14.18 1.33 11.24
C GLY A 223 -15.23 0.22 11.16
N GLY A 224 -15.02 -0.92 11.85
CA GLY A 224 -15.87 -2.11 11.79
C GLY A 224 -15.15 -3.34 11.22
N PRO A 225 -15.78 -4.53 11.25
CA PRO A 225 -15.17 -5.73 10.69
C PRO A 225 -15.10 -5.66 9.16
N ILE A 226 -14.00 -6.14 8.60
CA ILE A 226 -13.82 -6.38 7.16
C ILE A 226 -13.71 -7.87 6.92
N HIS A 227 -14.47 -8.38 5.96
CA HIS A 227 -14.31 -9.75 5.49
C HIS A 227 -13.12 -9.83 4.52
N ILE A 228 -12.10 -10.61 4.88
CA ILE A 228 -10.89 -10.77 4.08
C ILE A 228 -10.81 -12.21 3.57
N ALA A 229 -10.56 -12.35 2.26
CA ALA A 229 -10.33 -13.64 1.62
C ALA A 229 -8.96 -13.66 0.94
N LEU A 230 -8.09 -14.56 1.37
CA LEU A 230 -6.85 -14.91 0.69
C LEU A 230 -7.15 -15.97 -0.36
N ALA A 231 -6.92 -15.63 -1.63
CA ALA A 231 -7.16 -16.54 -2.74
C ALA A 231 -6.21 -17.75 -2.72
N PHE A 232 -6.74 -18.90 -3.13
CA PHE A 232 -5.92 -20.06 -3.51
C PHE A 232 -5.00 -19.68 -4.68
N ASN A 233 -3.80 -20.22 -4.72
CA ASN A 233 -2.84 -19.94 -5.80
C ASN A 233 -1.94 -21.15 -6.09
N PRO A 234 -1.85 -21.62 -7.35
CA PRO A 234 -0.86 -22.63 -7.72
C PRO A 234 0.58 -22.08 -7.68
N SER A 235 1.57 -22.94 -7.97
CA SER A 235 2.99 -22.55 -8.07
C SER A 235 3.29 -21.49 -9.14
N HIS A 236 2.41 -21.30 -10.13
CA HIS A 236 2.59 -20.33 -11.20
C HIS A 236 2.41 -18.90 -10.67
N LEU A 237 3.52 -18.15 -10.60
CA LEU A 237 3.50 -16.78 -10.08
C LEU A 237 2.64 -15.85 -10.95
N GLU A 238 2.09 -14.81 -10.32
CA GLU A 238 1.26 -13.75 -10.94
C GLU A 238 -0.09 -14.16 -11.54
N ILE A 239 -0.35 -15.45 -11.82
CA ILE A 239 -1.61 -15.89 -12.43
C ILE A 239 -2.83 -15.72 -11.50
N VAL A 240 -2.60 -15.60 -10.19
CA VAL A 240 -3.63 -15.30 -9.19
C VAL A 240 -4.25 -13.92 -9.38
N ASN A 241 -3.55 -12.98 -10.01
CA ASN A 241 -3.99 -11.59 -10.14
C ASN A 241 -5.31 -11.44 -10.91
N PRO A 242 -5.46 -11.98 -12.14
CA PRO A 242 -6.76 -11.96 -12.82
C PRO A 242 -7.86 -12.71 -12.05
N MET A 243 -7.51 -13.79 -11.33
CA MET A 243 -8.48 -14.55 -10.53
C MET A 243 -9.05 -13.72 -9.37
N VAL A 244 -8.18 -12.98 -8.67
CA VAL A 244 -8.58 -12.05 -7.61
C VAL A 244 -9.46 -10.94 -8.16
N LEU A 245 -9.09 -10.35 -9.30
CA LEU A 245 -9.91 -9.32 -9.94
C LEU A 245 -11.29 -9.83 -10.34
N GLY A 246 -11.38 -11.06 -10.86
CA GLY A 246 -12.65 -11.73 -11.16
C GLY A 246 -13.50 -11.95 -9.91
N SER A 247 -12.91 -12.46 -8.83
CA SER A 247 -13.57 -12.66 -7.53
C SER A 247 -14.11 -11.35 -6.96
N VAL A 248 -13.29 -10.29 -6.97
CA VAL A 248 -13.71 -8.95 -6.55
C VAL A 248 -14.86 -8.44 -7.41
N ARG A 249 -14.78 -8.58 -8.74
CA ARG A 249 -15.85 -8.14 -9.65
C ARG A 249 -17.17 -8.87 -9.38
N ALA A 250 -17.12 -10.17 -9.11
CA ALA A 250 -18.29 -10.96 -8.74
C ALA A 250 -18.92 -10.45 -7.42
N ARG A 251 -18.10 -10.22 -6.40
CA ARG A 251 -18.52 -9.68 -5.09
C ARG A 251 -19.10 -8.26 -5.21
N GLN A 252 -18.49 -7.38 -6.01
CA GLN A 252 -19.01 -6.04 -6.31
C GLN A 252 -20.39 -6.11 -6.96
N THR A 253 -20.55 -7.00 -7.95
CA THR A 253 -21.82 -7.18 -8.66
C THR A 253 -22.91 -7.69 -7.72
N ARG A 254 -22.59 -8.70 -6.89
CA ARG A 254 -23.52 -9.24 -5.89
C ARG A 254 -23.99 -8.19 -4.88
N ARG A 255 -23.12 -7.23 -4.53
CA ARG A 255 -23.43 -6.15 -3.57
C ARG A 255 -24.08 -4.92 -4.19
N GLY A 256 -24.17 -4.83 -5.51
CA GLY A 256 -24.54 -3.57 -6.17
C GLY A 256 -23.49 -2.45 -5.96
N ASP A 257 -22.23 -2.79 -5.68
CA ASP A 257 -21.11 -1.86 -5.51
C ASP A 257 -20.63 -1.32 -6.85
N ASN A 258 -21.50 -0.55 -7.51
CA ASN A 258 -21.25 0.03 -8.83
C ASN A 258 -20.08 1.03 -8.82
N ASP A 259 -19.88 1.71 -7.69
CA ASP A 259 -18.81 2.67 -7.46
C ASP A 259 -17.49 2.02 -7.04
N ARG A 260 -17.46 0.70 -6.79
CA ARG A 260 -16.28 -0.10 -6.44
C ARG A 260 -15.57 0.39 -5.18
N ARG A 261 -16.34 0.70 -4.13
CA ARG A 261 -15.85 1.24 -2.86
C ARG A 261 -15.90 0.23 -1.72
N GLU A 262 -16.75 -0.77 -1.81
CA GLU A 262 -16.98 -1.72 -0.72
C GLU A 262 -16.13 -2.98 -0.83
N VAL A 263 -15.72 -3.35 -2.05
CA VAL A 263 -14.92 -4.56 -2.29
C VAL A 263 -13.64 -4.22 -3.06
N LEU A 264 -12.49 -4.50 -2.45
CA LEU A 264 -11.18 -4.15 -3.02
C LEU A 264 -10.26 -5.37 -3.26
N PRO A 265 -9.49 -5.38 -4.36
CA PRO A 265 -8.39 -6.32 -4.53
C PRO A 265 -7.14 -5.81 -3.80
N ALA A 266 -6.32 -6.71 -3.26
CA ALA A 266 -4.98 -6.42 -2.78
C ALA A 266 -3.98 -7.45 -3.33
N ASP A 267 -2.86 -6.97 -3.88
CA ASP A 267 -1.72 -7.80 -4.26
C ASP A 267 -0.45 -7.11 -3.74
N PRO A 268 0.18 -7.63 -2.68
CA PRO A 268 1.35 -7.02 -2.06
C PRO A 268 2.64 -7.20 -2.88
N ARG A 269 2.60 -7.86 -4.04
CA ARG A 269 3.82 -8.24 -4.78
C ARG A 269 3.91 -7.83 -6.22
N ARG A 270 2.90 -7.17 -6.77
CA ARG A 270 2.84 -6.87 -8.19
C ARG A 270 4.14 -6.27 -8.74
N ARG A 271 5.02 -7.12 -9.28
CA ARG A 271 6.07 -6.70 -10.20
C ARG A 271 5.37 -6.52 -11.53
N GLY A 272 5.57 -5.38 -12.18
CA GLY A 272 5.01 -5.11 -13.51
C GLY A 272 5.60 -6.07 -14.54
N THR A 273 5.09 -7.29 -14.61
CA THR A 273 5.39 -8.24 -15.68
C THR A 273 4.29 -8.12 -16.73
N GLY A 274 4.65 -7.60 -17.91
CA GLY A 274 3.80 -7.62 -19.11
C GLY A 274 3.37 -6.26 -19.64
N GLN A 275 3.87 -5.98 -20.85
CA GLN A 275 3.51 -5.00 -21.90
C GLN A 275 2.89 -3.62 -21.50
N PRO A 276 3.46 -2.49 -21.99
CA PRO A 276 3.08 -1.12 -21.59
C PRO A 276 1.63 -0.69 -21.90
N GLY A 277 0.90 -1.44 -22.74
CA GLY A 277 -0.35 -0.97 -23.34
C GLY A 277 -1.64 -1.23 -22.53
N ARG A 278 -1.65 -2.19 -21.60
CA ARG A 278 -2.87 -2.60 -20.86
C ARG A 278 -2.84 -2.31 -19.36
N GLN A 279 -1.77 -1.68 -18.86
CA GLN A 279 -1.52 -1.42 -17.44
C GLN A 279 -2.38 -0.31 -16.80
N ARG A 280 -3.43 0.18 -17.48
CA ARG A 280 -4.10 1.42 -17.11
C ARG A 280 -5.10 1.36 -15.94
N ARG A 281 -5.25 0.29 -15.13
CA ARG A 281 -6.36 0.26 -14.14
C ARG A 281 -6.13 -0.35 -12.75
N ALA A 282 -4.99 -0.97 -12.40
CA ALA A 282 -4.92 -1.74 -11.14
C ALA A 282 -4.04 -1.15 -10.01
N VAL A 283 -3.13 -0.21 -10.27
CA VAL A 283 -2.55 0.65 -9.19
C VAL A 283 -3.52 1.79 -8.82
N GLN A 284 -4.57 1.98 -9.64
CA GLN A 284 -5.57 3.01 -9.47
C GLN A 284 -6.62 2.71 -8.38
N SER A 285 -6.80 1.46 -7.94
CA SER A 285 -7.88 1.12 -6.99
C SER A 285 -7.74 1.79 -5.61
N PHE A 286 -6.52 1.98 -5.10
CA PHE A 286 -6.32 2.59 -3.77
C PHE A 286 -6.32 4.13 -3.80
N ALA A 287 -5.78 4.72 -4.87
CA ALA A 287 -5.86 6.16 -5.11
C ALA A 287 -7.32 6.58 -5.40
N ASN A 288 -8.10 5.78 -6.12
CA ASN A 288 -9.46 6.10 -6.55
C ASN A 288 -10.44 6.28 -5.38
N ALA A 289 -10.38 5.49 -4.31
CA ALA A 289 -11.34 5.63 -3.21
C ALA A 289 -11.26 7.01 -2.51
N ARG A 290 -10.05 7.59 -2.38
CA ARG A 290 -9.83 8.93 -1.80
C ARG A 290 -9.83 10.07 -2.84
N LEU A 291 -9.30 9.86 -4.05
CA LEU A 291 -9.35 10.85 -5.15
C LEU A 291 -10.79 11.12 -5.63
N TRP A 292 -11.66 10.12 -5.56
CA TRP A 292 -13.04 10.27 -6.00
C TRP A 292 -13.91 11.02 -4.96
N ARG A 293 -13.67 10.83 -3.65
CA ARG A 293 -14.29 11.70 -2.61
C ARG A 293 -13.85 13.17 -2.73
N TRP A 294 -12.63 13.44 -3.20
CA TRP A 294 -12.19 14.81 -3.52
C TRP A 294 -12.95 15.39 -4.72
N ARG A 295 -13.16 14.61 -5.79
CA ARG A 295 -13.96 15.03 -6.96
C ARG A 295 -15.39 15.47 -6.59
N HIS A 296 -16.00 14.86 -5.58
CA HIS A 296 -17.35 15.24 -5.11
C HIS A 296 -17.38 16.37 -4.07
N ARG A 297 -16.30 16.62 -3.33
CA ARG A 297 -16.22 17.83 -2.49
C ARG A 297 -15.88 19.09 -3.29
N ALA A 298 -15.17 18.95 -4.41
CA ALA A 298 -14.80 20.06 -5.29
C ALA A 298 -15.93 20.50 -6.25
N ARG A 299 -16.93 19.63 -6.49
CA ARG A 299 -18.20 20.00 -7.13
C ARG A 299 -19.18 20.27 -6.02
N GLY A 300 -19.41 21.54 -5.68
CA GLY A 300 -20.44 21.91 -4.72
C GLY A 300 -21.82 21.53 -5.24
N ASP A 301 -22.25 20.30 -4.99
CA ASP A 301 -23.65 19.92 -5.15
C ASP A 301 -24.43 20.56 -4.00
N GLN A 302 -24.94 21.76 -4.27
CA GLN A 302 -26.12 22.27 -3.60
C GLN A 302 -27.23 21.24 -3.79
N GLN A 303 -27.67 20.62 -2.69
CA GLN A 303 -28.99 19.98 -2.64
C GLN A 303 -30.03 21.04 -3.02
N PRO A 304 -30.92 20.81 -3.99
CA PRO A 304 -32.11 21.63 -4.09
C PRO A 304 -33.04 21.28 -2.92
N ASP A 305 -33.53 22.33 -2.29
CA ASP A 305 -34.43 22.30 -1.15
C ASP A 305 -35.64 21.39 -1.36
N ARG A 306 -36.00 20.70 -0.27
CA ARG A 306 -37.29 20.04 -0.11
C ARG A 306 -38.40 21.10 -0.17
N LEU A 307 -39.29 20.98 -1.14
CA LEU A 307 -40.62 21.57 -1.04
C LEU A 307 -41.65 20.49 -0.71
N HIS A 308 -42.33 20.71 0.41
CA HIS A 308 -43.49 19.98 0.89
C HIS A 308 -44.76 20.34 0.09
N HIS A 309 -45.72 19.39 0.15
CA HIS A 309 -47.16 19.48 -0.24
C HIS A 309 -47.46 19.29 -1.75
N PHE A 310 -48.44 18.50 -2.21
CA PHE A 310 -49.69 17.94 -1.66
C PHE A 310 -49.96 16.51 -2.22
N ALA A 311 -50.74 15.71 -1.50
CA ALA A 311 -51.46 14.52 -2.00
C ALA A 311 -52.96 14.90 -2.23
N PRO A 312 -53.85 14.00 -2.65
CA PRO A 312 -53.84 13.05 -3.78
C PRO A 312 -55.04 13.28 -4.73
N GLY A 313 -55.04 12.61 -5.89
CA GLY A 313 -56.16 12.44 -6.82
C GLY A 313 -55.85 11.35 -7.82
#